data_AF-A0A7C2SH12-F1
#
_entry.id   AF-A0A7C2SH12-F1
#
_cell.length_a   1.000
_cell.length_b   1.000
_cell.length_c   1.000
_cell.angle_alpha   90.00
_cell.angle_beta   90.00
_cell.angle_gamma   90.00
#
_symmetry.space_group_name_H-M   'P 1'
#
loop_
_entity.id
_entity.type
_entity.pdbx_description
1 polymer ?
#
loop_
_entity_poly.entity_id
_entity_poly.type
_entity_poly.pdbx_seq_one_letter_code
_entity_poly.pdbx_strand_id
1 'polypeptide(L)' 'MDGGEDNLLCPTCRTKIETHHIVQCLNCETIIDFIEAEPSEEPVVFTIEKCSRCHGTKEDQKEISAYYFPDAFY' A
#
# COMPACT_ATOMS: atom_id res chain seq x y z
N MET A 1 -9.57 19.51 -3.28
CA MET A 1 -9.17 18.53 -4.31
C MET A 1 -8.97 17.24 -3.57
N ASP A 2 -10.04 16.45 -3.48
CA ASP A 2 -10.08 15.21 -2.71
C ASP A 2 -9.99 14.07 -3.75
N GLY A 3 -8.76 13.63 -4.01
CA GLY A 3 -8.50 12.55 -4.95
C GLY A 3 -8.71 11.23 -4.24
N GLY A 4 -9.97 10.80 -4.14
CA GLY A 4 -10.32 9.51 -3.54
C GLY A 4 -9.52 8.37 -4.17
N GLU A 5 -8.75 7.68 -3.33
CA GLU A 5 -7.88 6.53 -3.60
C GLU A 5 -8.62 5.37 -4.29
N ASP A 6 -9.94 5.41 -4.16
CA ASP A 6 -10.97 4.62 -4.82
C ASP A 6 -10.93 4.56 -6.37
N ASN A 7 -10.26 5.48 -7.06
CA ASN A 7 -10.27 5.53 -8.54
C ASN A 7 -9.08 4.86 -9.23
N LEU A 8 -8.20 4.17 -8.51
CA LEU A 8 -6.99 3.55 -9.07
C LEU A 8 -7.20 2.11 -9.56
N LEU A 9 -8.33 1.49 -9.21
CA LEU A 9 -8.65 0.10 -9.56
C LEU A 9 -9.74 0.04 -10.62
N CYS A 10 -9.58 -0.87 -11.59
CA CYS A 10 -10.65 -1.15 -12.54
C CYS A 10 -11.85 -1.80 -11.81
N PRO A 11 -13.06 -1.75 -12.40
CA PRO A 11 -14.27 -2.27 -11.75
C PRO A 11 -14.13 -3.72 -11.25
N THR A 12 -13.45 -4.58 -12.02
CA THR A 12 -13.21 -5.98 -11.67
C THR A 12 -12.26 -6.14 -10.49
N CYS A 13 -11.21 -5.32 -10.38
CA CYS A 13 -10.30 -5.40 -9.23
C CYS A 13 -10.96 -4.87 -7.95
N ARG A 14 -11.87 -3.92 -8.09
CA ARG A 14 -12.62 -3.36 -6.96
C ARG A 14 -13.50 -4.39 -6.28
N THR A 15 -14.18 -5.25 -7.04
CA THR A 15 -15.01 -6.33 -6.47
C THR A 15 -14.18 -7.41 -5.75
N LYS A 16 -12.89 -7.52 -6.07
CA LYS A 16 -12.00 -8.48 -5.43
C LYS A 16 -11.52 -8.05 -4.05
N ILE A 17 -11.57 -6.75 -3.73
CA ILE A 17 -11.12 -6.23 -2.43
C ILE A 17 -11.86 -6.90 -1.26
N GLU A 18 -13.15 -7.17 -1.43
CA GLU A 18 -14.00 -7.73 -0.37
C GLU A 18 -14.07 -9.26 -0.38
N THR A 19 -13.52 -9.92 -1.41
CA THR A 19 -13.72 -11.36 -1.64
C THR A 19 -12.43 -12.14 -1.81
N HIS A 20 -11.28 -11.47 -1.96
CA HIS A 20 -9.99 -12.08 -2.19
C HIS A 20 -9.01 -11.55 -1.16
N HIS A 21 -8.03 -12.37 -0.78
CA HIS A 21 -6.85 -11.86 -0.12
C HIS A 21 -6.08 -10.95 -1.06
N ILE A 22 -5.44 -9.93 -0.51
CA ILE A 22 -4.72 -8.91 -1.27
C ILE A 22 -3.23 -9.07 -1.01
N VAL A 23 -2.42 -9.12 -2.06
CA VAL A 23 -0.96 -9.04 -1.92
C VAL A 23 -0.55 -7.60 -2.22
N GLN A 24 0.02 -6.91 -1.23
CA GLN A 24 0.40 -5.50 -1.31
C GLN A 24 1.90 -5.31 -1.09
N CYS A 25 2.49 -4.38 -1.82
CA CYS A 25 3.86 -3.92 -1.57
C CYS A 25 3.89 -2.96 -0.38
N LEU A 26 4.72 -3.22 0.64
CA LEU A 26 4.92 -2.28 1.75
C LEU A 26 5.63 -0.99 1.32
N ASN A 27 6.50 -1.06 0.32
CA ASN A 27 7.31 0.09 -0.08
C ASN A 27 6.55 1.13 -0.92
N CYS A 28 5.58 0.71 -1.72
CA CYS A 28 4.86 1.61 -2.64
C CYS A 28 3.34 1.41 -2.62
N GLU A 29 2.84 0.65 -1.63
CA GLU A 29 1.42 0.40 -1.34
C GLU A 29 0.60 -0.15 -2.51
N THR A 30 1.29 -0.57 -3.56
CA THR A 30 0.68 -1.10 -4.78
C THR A 30 0.16 -2.50 -4.52
N ILE A 31 -1.10 -2.74 -4.91
CA ILE A 31 -1.67 -4.08 -4.97
C ILE A 31 -1.00 -4.82 -6.14
N ILE A 32 -0.39 -5.95 -5.81
CA ILE A 32 0.38 -6.79 -6.73
C ILE A 32 -0.52 -7.88 -7.28
N ASP A 33 -1.35 -8.48 -6.41
CA ASP A 33 -2.18 -9.62 -6.76
C ASP A 33 -3.41 -9.76 -5.86
N PHE A 34 -4.37 -10.56 -6.33
CA PHE A 34 -5.56 -10.97 -5.60
C PHE A 34 -5.65 -12.51 -5.59
N ILE A 35 -5.67 -13.09 -4.41
CA ILE A 35 -5.76 -14.55 -4.21
C ILE A 35 -7.17 -14.87 -3.74
N GLU A 36 -7.86 -15.79 -4.40
CA GLU A 36 -9.20 -16.22 -4.01
C GLU A 36 -9.20 -16.68 -2.54
N ALA A 37 -10.10 -16.09 -1.76
CA ALA A 37 -10.34 -16.50 -0.38
C ALA A 37 -11.45 -17.56 -0.39
N GLU A 38 -11.31 -18.60 0.43
CA GLU A 38 -12.38 -19.53 0.73
C GLU A 38 -13.62 -18.79 1.28
N PRO A 39 -14.83 -19.27 1.02
CA PRO A 39 -16.05 -18.60 1.44
C PRO A 39 -16.23 -18.50 2.97
N SER A 40 -15.42 -19.22 3.75
CA SER A 40 -15.48 -19.22 5.22
C SER A 40 -14.32 -18.45 5.86
N GLU A 41 -13.36 -17.96 5.08
CA GLU A 41 -12.21 -17.22 5.60
C GLU A 41 -12.38 -15.71 5.37
N GLU A 42 -11.88 -14.92 6.32
CA GLU A 42 -11.89 -13.47 6.21
C GLU A 42 -10.76 -13.02 5.27
N PRO A 43 -11.01 -12.15 4.29
CA PRO A 43 -9.96 -11.61 3.43
C PRO A 43 -8.84 -10.94 4.24
N VAL A 44 -7.59 -11.18 3.85
CA VAL A 44 -6.40 -10.67 4.54
C VAL A 44 -5.50 -9.95 3.55
N VAL A 45 -4.82 -8.90 4.01
CA VAL A 45 -3.77 -8.23 3.24
C VAL A 45 -2.42 -8.84 3.60
N PHE A 46 -1.85 -9.60 2.65
CA PHE A 46 -0.47 -10.06 2.71
C PHE A 46 0.45 -8.96 2.21
N THR A 47 1.51 -8.68 2.96
CA THR A 47 2.50 -7.67 2.56
C THR A 47 3.80 -8.31 2.14
N ILE A 48 4.41 -7.76 1.08
CA ILE A 48 5.78 -8.06 0.70
C ILE A 48 6.64 -6.80 0.84
N GLU A 49 7.92 -6.96 1.17
CA GLU A 49 8.79 -5.80 1.38
C GLU A 49 8.94 -4.92 0.14
N LYS A 50 9.12 -5.55 -1.03
CA LYS A 50 9.40 -4.82 -2.27
C LYS A 50 8.91 -5.59 -3.50
N CYS A 51 8.09 -4.95 -4.33
CA CYS A 51 7.64 -5.53 -5.59
C CYS A 51 8.64 -5.28 -6.74
N SER A 52 8.50 -6.02 -7.84
CA SER A 52 9.36 -5.88 -9.02
C SER A 52 9.28 -4.51 -9.70
N ARG A 53 8.28 -3.68 -9.35
CA ARG A 53 8.12 -2.32 -9.87
C ARG A 53 8.71 -1.25 -8.96
N CYS A 54 9.10 -1.60 -7.74
CA CYS A 54 9.86 -0.69 -6.90
C CYS A 54 11.29 -0.58 -7.45
N HIS A 55 11.65 0.60 -7.92
CA HIS A 55 13.03 0.94 -8.23
C HIS A 55 13.67 1.64 -7.03
N GLY A 56 14.98 1.48 -6.84
CA GLY A 56 15.71 1.98 -5.65
C GLY A 56 15.81 0.96 -4.52
N THR A 57 16.96 0.87 -3.89
CA THR A 57 17.29 0.03 -2.73
C THR A 57 16.69 0.63 -1.43
N LYS A 58 16.75 -0.10 -0.31
CA LYS A 58 16.44 0.51 1.01
C LYS A 58 17.37 1.70 1.29
N GLU A 59 18.59 1.68 0.75
CA GLU A 59 19.58 2.75 0.90
C GLU A 59 19.20 4.02 0.09
N ASP A 60 18.37 3.89 -0.95
CA ASP A 60 17.83 5.03 -1.70
C ASP A 60 16.66 5.72 -0.98
N GLN A 61 16.11 5.10 0.07
CA GLN A 61 15.04 5.71 0.85
C GLN A 61 15.63 6.79 1.76
N LYS A 62 15.11 8.01 1.65
CA LYS A 62 15.50 9.12 2.52
C LYS A 62 14.53 9.19 3.69
N GLU A 63 14.96 8.73 4.85
CA GLU A 63 14.20 8.90 6.10
C GLU A 63 14.19 10.39 6.48
N ILE A 64 13.00 10.98 6.51
CA ILE A 64 12.81 12.37 6.95
C ILE A 64 12.48 12.34 8.43
N SER A 65 13.47 12.63 9.27
CA SER A 65 13.24 12.85 10.70
C SER A 65 12.68 14.26 10.90
N ALA A 66 11.55 14.36 11.61
CA ALA A 66 11.01 15.64 12.02
C ALA A 66 11.95 16.27 13.07
N TYR A 67 12.68 17.31 12.68
CA TYR A 67 13.41 18.13 13.64
C TYR A 67 12.43 19.10 14.28
N TYR A 68 12.09 18.85 15.54
CA TYR A 68 11.37 19.83 16.35
C TYR A 68 12.32 21.00 16.65
N PHE A 69 12.06 22.17 16.06
CA PHE A 69 12.76 23.41 16.37
C PHE A 69 12.00 24.15 17.49
N PRO A 70 12.48 24.14 18.74
CA PRO A 70 11.80 24.81 19.86
C PRO A 70 11.79 26.35 19.77
N ASP A 71 12.58 26.94 18.87
CA ASP A 71 12.72 28.40 18.71
C ASP A 71 11.63 29.05 17.83
N ALA A 72 10.70 28.28 17.25
CA ALA A 72 9.66 28.82 16.36
C ALA A 72 8.49 29.50 17.09
N PHE A 73 8.58 29.68 18.41
CA PHE A 73 7.50 30.23 19.25
C PHE A 73 7.89 31.48 20.07
N TYR A 74 9.01 32.14 19.75
CA TYR A 74 9.39 33.42 20.36
C TYR A 74 9.02 34.62 19.49
#